data_AF-A0A966DZE7-F1
#
_entry.id   AF-A0A966DZE7-F1
#
_cell.length_a   1.000
_cell.length_b   1.000
_cell.length_c   1.000
_cell.angle_alpha   90.00
_cell.angle_beta   90.00
_cell.angle_gamma   90.00
#
_symmetry.space_group_name_H-M   'P 1'
#
loop_
_entity.id
_entity.type
_entity.pdbx_description
1 polymer ?
#
loop_
_entity_poly.entity_id
_entity_poly.type
_entity_poly.pdbx_seq_one_letter_code
_entity_poly.pdbx_strand_id
1 'polypeptide(L)'
;MSQSKVSRAKKPAQRKPSTAGKSTRAGKPATARKASTARKSSTARKATASRSPSRRTGHNAVGPREKRTISTLEFLQQAARKMSESSSIKAIYDGRLDEGFREQLMVAVAFQNQAPYCNWVHRVWASLAGVSDEQLENIEQLNLDDLDPEVATAVLYVRALVSSEWQDVPHDLRQQMHEHFTWREINDIELIANSMDFGNRGANTWDAMHARLKGQPMEDSDLVSEVFFSYLIPPLFPNRLRKVSRLTGISVLEAAQNLVSHRQQFNRQAAPTGDSQ
;
A
#
# COMPACT_ATOMS: atom_id res chain seq x y z
N MET A 1 -23.40 45.62 37.48
CA MET A 1 -23.05 46.10 36.12
C MET A 1 -22.02 45.12 35.58
N SER A 2 -22.08 44.46 34.43
CA SER A 2 -22.95 44.56 33.27
C SER A 2 -22.83 43.24 32.47
N GLN A 3 -23.98 42.59 32.26
CA GLN A 3 -24.47 41.94 31.03
C GLN A 3 -23.73 40.79 30.31
N SER A 4 -24.35 39.60 30.42
CA SER A 4 -24.53 38.55 29.41
C SER A 4 -24.91 39.05 28.01
N LYS A 5 -24.34 38.42 26.96
CA LYS A 5 -24.89 38.33 25.58
C LYS A 5 -24.60 36.93 25.06
N VAL A 6 -25.55 35.99 25.15
CA VAL A 6 -26.64 35.69 24.20
C VAL A 6 -26.16 35.30 22.80
N SER A 7 -26.31 34.00 22.54
CA SER A 7 -26.18 33.28 21.29
C SER A 7 -27.25 33.69 20.27
N ARG A 8 -26.92 33.59 18.97
CA ARG A 8 -27.92 33.68 17.90
C ARG A 8 -27.60 32.68 16.80
N ALA A 9 -28.34 31.56 16.83
CA ALA A 9 -28.41 30.58 15.75
C ALA A 9 -29.09 31.21 14.51
N LYS A 10 -28.60 30.87 13.32
CA LYS A 10 -29.21 31.26 12.04
C LYS A 10 -29.60 30.01 11.25
N LYS A 11 -30.87 30.04 10.81
CA LYS A 11 -31.67 29.01 10.13
C LYS A 11 -31.02 28.34 8.91
N PRO A 12 -31.40 27.09 8.59
CA PRO A 12 -31.11 26.44 7.31
C PRO A 12 -32.04 26.92 6.19
N ALA A 13 -31.51 26.98 4.97
CA ALA A 13 -32.22 27.33 3.75
C ALA A 13 -32.97 26.11 3.17
N GLN A 14 -34.25 26.30 2.85
CA GLN A 14 -35.11 25.36 2.15
C GLN A 14 -34.72 25.26 0.67
N ARG A 15 -34.49 24.03 0.17
CA ARG A 15 -34.43 23.72 -1.27
C ARG A 15 -35.79 23.18 -1.73
N LYS A 16 -36.35 23.77 -2.80
CA LYS A 16 -37.55 23.30 -3.51
C LYS A 16 -37.21 22.20 -4.55
N PRO A 17 -38.14 21.28 -4.86
CA PRO A 17 -37.99 20.25 -5.89
C PRO A 17 -38.67 20.65 -7.21
N SER A 18 -38.12 20.22 -8.36
CA SER A 18 -38.73 20.25 -9.72
C SER A 18 -37.59 19.99 -10.73
N THR A 19 -37.67 19.16 -11.77
CA THR A 19 -38.79 18.53 -12.49
C THR A 19 -38.24 17.41 -13.39
N ALA A 20 -39.11 16.45 -13.69
CA ALA A 20 -38.91 15.37 -14.65
C ALA A 20 -38.78 15.86 -16.10
N GLY A 21 -37.99 15.15 -16.90
CA GLY A 21 -37.92 15.27 -18.36
C GLY A 21 -37.81 13.89 -19.01
N LYS A 22 -38.96 13.33 -19.40
CA LYS A 22 -39.10 12.18 -20.31
C LYS A 22 -38.69 12.62 -21.72
N SER A 23 -37.93 11.80 -22.47
CA SER A 23 -38.13 11.70 -23.92
C SER A 23 -37.64 10.39 -24.50
N THR A 24 -38.55 9.78 -25.23
CA THR A 24 -38.51 8.52 -25.98
C THR A 24 -37.81 8.67 -27.33
N ARG A 25 -37.10 7.64 -27.82
CA ARG A 25 -37.26 7.24 -29.25
C ARG A 25 -36.80 5.80 -29.51
N ALA A 26 -37.70 5.05 -30.15
CA ALA A 26 -37.52 3.72 -30.68
C ALA A 26 -37.06 3.74 -32.16
N GLY A 27 -36.47 2.61 -32.62
CA GLY A 27 -36.23 2.30 -34.03
C GLY A 27 -35.07 1.29 -34.19
N LYS A 28 -35.27 -0.05 -34.07
CA LYS A 28 -35.68 -1.06 -35.08
C LYS A 28 -34.59 -1.37 -36.17
N PRO A 29 -34.61 -2.54 -36.86
CA PRO A 29 -33.69 -3.64 -36.56
C PRO A 29 -32.91 -4.22 -37.77
N ALA A 30 -32.08 -5.24 -37.47
CA ALA A 30 -31.70 -6.41 -38.27
C ALA A 30 -30.85 -6.22 -39.55
N THR A 31 -29.74 -6.97 -39.63
CA THR A 31 -29.48 -7.90 -40.75
C THR A 31 -28.42 -8.92 -40.35
N ALA A 32 -28.52 -10.09 -40.97
CA ALA A 32 -27.90 -11.33 -40.58
C ALA A 32 -26.67 -11.68 -41.43
N ARG A 33 -25.87 -12.63 -40.89
CA ARG A 33 -25.31 -13.78 -41.62
C ARG A 33 -24.10 -13.51 -42.55
N LYS A 34 -22.95 -14.09 -42.21
CA LYS A 34 -22.35 -15.22 -42.97
C LYS A 34 -21.12 -15.81 -42.28
N ALA A 35 -20.95 -17.10 -42.54
CA ALA A 35 -19.99 -18.01 -41.97
C ALA A 35 -18.72 -18.17 -42.82
N SER A 36 -17.75 -18.86 -42.22
CA SER A 36 -16.68 -19.68 -42.82
C SER A 36 -15.53 -18.97 -43.53
N THR A 37 -14.30 -19.22 -43.08
CA THR A 37 -13.46 -20.30 -43.66
C THR A 37 -12.16 -20.47 -42.88
N ALA A 38 -11.78 -21.73 -42.71
CA ALA A 38 -10.50 -22.16 -42.18
C ALA A 38 -9.38 -21.91 -43.19
N ARG A 39 -8.18 -21.57 -42.70
CA ARG A 39 -6.93 -21.94 -43.39
C ARG A 39 -5.77 -22.08 -42.42
N LYS A 40 -5.24 -23.31 -42.37
CA LYS A 40 -3.95 -23.70 -41.79
C LYS A 40 -2.81 -23.07 -42.60
N SER A 41 -1.79 -22.57 -41.91
CA SER A 41 -0.42 -22.58 -42.43
C SER A 41 0.57 -22.57 -41.26
N SER A 42 1.12 -23.76 -41.02
CA SER A 42 2.27 -24.05 -40.18
C SER A 42 3.56 -23.62 -40.87
N THR A 43 4.39 -22.83 -40.20
CA THR A 43 5.84 -22.81 -40.42
C THR A 43 6.56 -22.64 -39.09
N ALA A 44 7.30 -23.69 -38.74
CA ALA A 44 8.17 -23.76 -37.59
C ALA A 44 9.29 -22.72 -37.68
N ARG A 45 9.48 -21.93 -36.63
CA ARG A 45 10.74 -21.24 -36.37
C ARG A 45 11.20 -21.50 -34.94
N LYS A 46 12.48 -21.85 -34.90
CA LYS A 46 13.35 -22.22 -33.79
C LYS A 46 13.18 -21.34 -32.53
N ALA A 47 13.23 -22.04 -31.40
CA ALA A 47 13.20 -21.52 -30.04
C ALA A 47 14.31 -20.51 -29.75
N THR A 48 13.93 -19.39 -29.15
CA THR A 48 14.71 -18.65 -28.16
C THR A 48 13.79 -18.43 -26.96
N ALA A 49 14.14 -19.06 -25.83
CA ALA A 49 13.34 -19.03 -24.61
C ALA A 49 13.45 -17.64 -23.95
N SER A 50 12.56 -16.74 -24.36
CA SER A 50 12.20 -15.53 -23.61
C SER A 50 10.96 -15.88 -22.80
N ARG A 51 11.10 -16.02 -21.47
CA ARG A 51 9.97 -16.23 -20.55
C ARG A 51 9.10 -14.97 -20.57
N SER A 52 8.00 -15.04 -21.31
CA SER A 52 6.91 -14.07 -21.27
C SER A 52 6.25 -14.10 -19.89
N PRO A 53 5.95 -12.96 -19.26
CA PRO A 53 5.32 -12.93 -17.94
C PRO A 53 3.91 -13.50 -18.05
N SER A 54 3.65 -14.52 -17.23
CA SER A 54 2.36 -15.19 -17.13
C SER A 54 1.27 -14.20 -16.72
N ARG A 55 0.33 -13.96 -17.63
CA ARG A 55 -0.87 -13.16 -17.42
C ARG A 55 -1.83 -13.95 -16.52
N ARG A 56 -1.65 -13.87 -15.20
CA ARG A 56 -2.63 -14.38 -14.23
C ARG A 56 -3.86 -13.46 -14.22
N THR A 57 -5.01 -14.03 -14.55
CA THR A 57 -6.32 -13.38 -14.56
C THR A 57 -6.79 -13.04 -13.15
N GLY A 58 -7.48 -11.89 -13.05
CA GLY A 58 -7.87 -11.20 -11.82
C GLY A 58 -8.76 -12.03 -10.89
N HIS A 59 -8.35 -12.01 -9.62
CA HIS A 59 -9.10 -12.18 -8.35
C HIS A 59 -8.16 -12.68 -7.24
N ASN A 60 -6.99 -13.24 -7.59
CA ASN A 60 -5.88 -13.53 -6.66
C ASN A 60 -4.86 -12.37 -6.55
N ALA A 61 -5.22 -11.16 -7.00
CA ALA A 61 -4.27 -10.07 -7.25
C ALA A 61 -3.86 -9.27 -5.99
N VAL A 62 -4.43 -9.57 -4.82
CA VAL A 62 -4.22 -8.80 -3.57
C VAL A 62 -3.64 -9.65 -2.43
N GLY A 63 -3.14 -10.85 -2.73
CA GLY A 63 -2.37 -11.64 -1.77
C GLY A 63 -1.02 -10.98 -1.45
N PRO A 64 -0.41 -11.23 -0.28
CA PRO A 64 0.92 -10.71 0.04
C PRO A 64 1.95 -11.13 -1.02
N ARG A 65 2.82 -10.20 -1.44
CA ARG A 65 3.87 -10.52 -2.43
C ARG A 65 5.09 -11.13 -1.75
N GLU A 66 5.94 -11.78 -2.54
CA GLU A 66 7.30 -12.07 -2.10
C GLU A 66 8.03 -10.78 -1.74
N LYS A 67 8.97 -10.89 -0.81
CA LYS A 67 9.75 -9.75 -0.31
C LYS A 67 10.56 -9.15 -1.46
N ARG A 68 10.34 -7.86 -1.73
CA ARG A 68 11.02 -7.13 -2.81
C ARG A 68 12.15 -6.26 -2.29
N THR A 69 13.26 -6.22 -3.00
CA THR A 69 14.38 -5.30 -2.75
C THR A 69 14.44 -4.17 -3.77
N ILE A 70 15.38 -3.24 -3.60
CA ILE A 70 15.67 -2.14 -4.51
C ILE A 70 17.17 -2.05 -4.76
N SER A 71 17.54 -1.81 -6.02
CA SER A 71 18.94 -1.57 -6.39
C SER A 71 19.41 -0.18 -5.96
N THR A 72 20.72 0.00 -5.80
CA THR A 72 21.31 1.29 -5.43
C THR A 72 20.96 2.39 -6.45
N LEU A 73 21.05 2.10 -7.74
CA LEU A 73 20.76 3.09 -8.79
C LEU A 73 19.27 3.49 -8.78
N GLU A 74 18.38 2.51 -8.69
CA GLU A 74 16.94 2.76 -8.61
C GLU A 74 16.59 3.56 -7.34
N PHE A 75 17.22 3.24 -6.21
CA PHE A 75 17.04 3.98 -4.97
C PHE A 75 17.41 5.46 -5.12
N LEU A 76 18.57 5.76 -5.72
CA LEU A 76 19.01 7.14 -5.94
C LEU A 76 18.07 7.90 -6.88
N GLN A 77 17.59 7.26 -7.94
CA GLN A 77 16.62 7.85 -8.87
C GLN A 77 15.29 8.17 -8.19
N GLN A 78 14.74 7.22 -7.42
CA GLN A 78 13.51 7.43 -6.68
C GLN A 78 13.66 8.45 -5.55
N ALA A 79 14.80 8.45 -4.84
CA ALA A 79 15.10 9.43 -3.81
C ALA A 79 15.09 10.86 -4.40
N ALA A 80 15.68 11.06 -5.58
CA ALA A 80 15.67 12.35 -6.26
C ALA A 80 14.25 12.83 -6.60
N ARG A 81 13.39 11.94 -7.10
CA ARG A 81 11.97 12.25 -7.36
C ARG A 81 11.24 12.62 -6.06
N LYS A 82 11.43 11.84 -5.00
CA LYS A 82 10.81 12.10 -3.68
C LYS A 82 11.28 13.39 -3.04
N MET A 83 12.52 13.83 -3.29
CA MET A 83 12.98 15.14 -2.85
C MET A 83 12.16 16.27 -3.48
N SER A 84 11.76 16.13 -4.75
CA SER A 84 10.87 17.11 -5.41
C SER A 84 9.44 17.12 -4.84
N GLU A 85 9.01 16.01 -4.22
CA GLU A 85 7.69 15.85 -3.58
C GLU A 85 7.71 16.11 -2.07
N SER A 86 8.87 16.46 -1.51
CA SER A 86 9.10 16.54 -0.05
C SER A 86 8.17 17.51 0.67
N SER A 87 7.75 18.60 0.03
CA SER A 87 6.78 19.56 0.59
C SER A 87 5.37 18.96 0.70
N SER A 88 4.96 18.15 -0.27
CA SER A 88 3.69 17.42 -0.23
C SER A 88 3.72 16.33 0.83
N ILE A 89 4.80 15.54 0.88
CA ILE A 89 5.00 14.52 1.93
C ILE A 89 4.94 15.18 3.31
N LYS A 90 5.68 16.27 3.52
CA LYS A 90 5.66 17.01 4.78
C LYS A 90 4.25 17.45 5.16
N ALA A 91 3.50 18.02 4.22
CA ALA A 91 2.16 18.49 4.50
C ALA A 91 1.15 17.37 4.80
N ILE A 92 1.35 16.16 4.25
CA ILE A 92 0.59 14.96 4.64
C ILE A 92 0.87 14.63 6.10
N TYR A 93 2.14 14.61 6.51
CA TYR A 93 2.53 14.38 7.91
C TYR A 93 2.09 15.50 8.86
N ASP A 94 1.95 16.74 8.37
CA ASP A 94 1.45 17.88 9.15
C ASP A 94 -0.09 17.92 9.26
N GLY A 95 -0.80 16.86 8.84
CA GLY A 95 -2.24 16.68 9.08
C GLY A 95 -3.14 16.91 7.87
N ARG A 96 -2.60 16.97 6.65
CA ARG A 96 -3.44 16.95 5.44
C ARG A 96 -4.15 15.61 5.24
N LEU A 97 -3.57 14.53 5.75
CA LEU A 97 -4.23 13.23 5.88
C LEU A 97 -4.33 12.91 7.36
N ASP A 98 -5.48 12.34 7.78
CA ASP A 98 -5.65 11.88 9.14
C ASP A 98 -4.52 10.91 9.53
N GLU A 99 -4.01 11.05 10.76
CA GLU A 99 -2.86 10.29 11.22
C GLU A 99 -3.18 8.79 11.33
N GLY A 100 -4.32 8.42 11.91
CA GLY A 100 -4.74 7.02 12.01
C GLY A 100 -4.91 6.38 10.63
N PHE A 101 -5.60 7.07 9.73
CA PHE A 101 -5.79 6.62 8.36
C PHE A 101 -4.46 6.48 7.59
N ARG A 102 -3.55 7.45 7.70
CA ARG A 102 -2.22 7.38 7.10
C ARG A 102 -1.46 6.14 7.58
N GLU A 103 -1.47 5.86 8.88
CA GLU A 103 -0.74 4.72 9.43
C GLU A 103 -1.40 3.38 9.08
N GLN A 104 -2.73 3.31 8.94
CA GLN A 104 -3.43 2.14 8.38
C GLN A 104 -2.96 1.79 6.96
N LEU A 105 -2.84 2.80 6.08
CA LEU A 105 -2.30 2.61 4.73
C LEU A 105 -0.84 2.14 4.75
N MET A 106 -0.03 2.70 5.66
CA MET A 106 1.36 2.30 5.84
C MET A 106 1.48 0.83 6.25
N VAL A 107 0.65 0.39 7.21
CA VAL A 107 0.59 -1.02 7.65
C VAL A 107 0.19 -1.93 6.49
N ALA A 108 -0.83 -1.56 5.71
CA ALA A 108 -1.27 -2.32 4.54
C ALA A 108 -0.14 -2.51 3.51
N VAL A 109 0.59 -1.42 3.18
CA VAL A 109 1.71 -1.46 2.24
C VAL A 109 2.89 -2.26 2.79
N ALA A 110 3.21 -2.09 4.08
CA ALA A 110 4.29 -2.84 4.74
C ALA A 110 4.05 -4.35 4.72
N PHE A 111 2.80 -4.75 5.01
CA PHE A 111 2.38 -6.14 4.99
C PHE A 111 2.46 -6.71 3.57
N GLN A 112 1.92 -5.97 2.59
CA GLN A 112 1.96 -6.34 1.17
C GLN A 112 3.40 -6.52 0.65
N ASN A 113 4.36 -5.76 1.17
CA ASN A 113 5.79 -5.81 0.82
C ASN A 113 6.64 -6.75 1.66
N GLN A 114 6.05 -7.49 2.61
CA GLN A 114 6.78 -8.37 3.53
C GLN A 114 7.90 -7.66 4.29
N ALA A 115 7.61 -6.44 4.77
CA ALA A 115 8.56 -5.55 5.44
C ALA A 115 8.30 -5.48 6.95
N PRO A 116 8.74 -6.47 7.76
CA PRO A 116 8.37 -6.60 9.17
C PRO A 116 8.78 -5.40 10.03
N TYR A 117 9.93 -4.78 9.73
CA TYR A 117 10.41 -3.60 10.44
C TYR A 117 9.48 -2.41 10.28
N CYS A 118 9.10 -2.14 9.03
CA CYS A 118 8.22 -1.04 8.70
C CYS A 118 6.80 -1.34 9.22
N ASN A 119 6.32 -2.57 9.07
CA ASN A 119 5.03 -2.97 9.62
C ASN A 119 4.98 -2.76 11.15
N TRP A 120 5.98 -3.20 11.91
CA TRP A 120 6.03 -2.99 13.36
C TRP A 120 5.98 -1.49 13.74
N VAL A 121 6.86 -0.66 13.17
CA VAL A 121 6.92 0.77 13.51
C VAL A 121 5.59 1.45 13.22
N HIS A 122 4.98 1.14 12.08
CA HIS A 122 3.74 1.77 11.66
C HIS A 122 2.51 1.23 12.41
N ARG A 123 2.52 -0.03 12.88
CA ARG A 123 1.53 -0.51 13.85
C ARG A 123 1.60 0.29 15.15
N VAL A 124 2.80 0.50 15.71
CA VAL A 124 2.98 1.32 16.92
C VAL A 124 2.44 2.73 16.72
N TRP A 125 2.71 3.36 15.57
CA TRP A 125 2.19 4.70 15.28
C TRP A 125 0.68 4.72 15.07
N ALA A 126 0.11 3.72 14.41
CA ALA A 126 -1.33 3.57 14.27
C ALA A 126 -2.02 3.42 15.64
N SER A 127 -1.46 2.60 16.54
CA SER A 127 -1.98 2.46 17.91
C SER A 127 -1.93 3.78 18.69
N LEU A 128 -0.84 4.55 18.54
CA LEU A 128 -0.73 5.89 19.14
C LEU A 128 -1.73 6.89 18.55
N ALA A 129 -2.15 6.67 17.30
CA ALA A 129 -3.20 7.43 16.62
C ALA A 129 -4.62 6.95 16.97
N GLY A 130 -4.76 5.93 17.83
CA GLY A 130 -6.04 5.39 18.27
C GLY A 130 -6.62 4.27 17.40
N VAL A 131 -5.85 3.72 16.45
CA VAL A 131 -6.27 2.55 15.67
C VAL A 131 -6.13 1.29 16.53
N SER A 132 -7.17 0.49 16.61
CA SER A 132 -7.16 -0.75 17.40
C SER A 132 -6.32 -1.85 16.74
N ASP A 133 -5.76 -2.76 17.55
CA ASP A 133 -5.02 -3.92 17.03
C ASP A 133 -5.88 -4.81 16.13
N GLU A 134 -7.17 -4.97 16.44
CA GLU A 134 -8.14 -5.71 15.63
C GLU A 134 -8.28 -5.10 14.23
N GLN A 135 -8.41 -3.78 14.13
CA GLN A 135 -8.43 -3.10 12.83
C GLN A 135 -7.14 -3.32 12.05
N LEU A 136 -5.98 -3.30 12.71
CA LEU A 136 -4.68 -3.52 12.05
C LEU A 136 -4.54 -4.96 11.54
N GLU A 137 -4.97 -5.94 12.33
CA GLU A 137 -5.02 -7.35 11.92
C GLU A 137 -5.96 -7.57 10.73
N ASN A 138 -7.13 -6.93 10.75
CA ASN A 138 -8.09 -6.95 9.65
C ASN A 138 -7.50 -6.37 8.35
N ILE A 139 -6.77 -5.25 8.44
CA ILE A 139 -6.06 -4.64 7.30
C ILE A 139 -5.00 -5.57 6.73
N GLU A 140 -4.21 -6.22 7.58
CA GLU A 140 -3.14 -7.15 7.19
C GLU A 140 -3.73 -8.38 6.48
N GLN A 141 -4.80 -8.95 7.02
CA GLN A 141 -5.44 -10.17 6.53
C GLN A 141 -6.46 -9.95 5.39
N LEU A 142 -6.76 -8.69 5.02
CA LEU A 142 -7.87 -8.33 4.12
C LEU A 142 -9.25 -8.77 4.62
N ASN A 143 -9.46 -8.80 5.93
CA ASN A 143 -10.79 -8.99 6.53
C ASN A 143 -11.43 -7.60 6.70
N LEU A 144 -11.95 -7.02 5.61
CA LEU A 144 -12.30 -5.60 5.56
C LEU A 144 -13.77 -5.29 5.91
N ASP A 145 -14.58 -6.30 6.17
CA ASP A 145 -16.03 -6.17 6.36
C ASP A 145 -16.42 -5.27 7.55
N ASP A 146 -15.59 -5.26 8.61
CA ASP A 146 -15.80 -4.48 9.83
C ASP A 146 -15.06 -3.13 9.83
N LEU A 147 -14.40 -2.77 8.72
CA LEU A 147 -13.73 -1.48 8.58
C LEU A 147 -14.68 -0.42 8.03
N ASP A 148 -14.34 0.84 8.27
CA ASP A 148 -14.98 1.95 7.57
C ASP A 148 -14.83 1.75 6.04
N PRO A 149 -15.90 1.94 5.24
CA PRO A 149 -15.86 1.69 3.80
C PRO A 149 -14.80 2.49 3.04
N GLU A 150 -14.50 3.73 3.46
CA GLU A 150 -13.46 4.55 2.85
C GLU A 150 -12.09 3.95 3.11
N VAL A 151 -11.83 3.52 4.36
CA VAL A 151 -10.60 2.85 4.76
C VAL A 151 -10.43 1.52 4.02
N ALA A 152 -11.46 0.68 3.98
CA ALA A 152 -11.45 -0.60 3.27
C ALA A 152 -11.10 -0.42 1.79
N THR A 153 -11.74 0.54 1.13
CA THR A 153 -11.51 0.86 -0.29
C THR A 153 -10.07 1.32 -0.52
N ALA A 154 -9.56 2.25 0.31
CA ALA A 154 -8.20 2.75 0.18
C ALA A 154 -7.14 1.67 0.45
N VAL A 155 -7.37 0.79 1.43
CA VAL A 155 -6.50 -0.36 1.73
C VAL A 155 -6.43 -1.33 0.54
N LEU A 156 -7.57 -1.70 -0.04
CA LEU A 156 -7.62 -2.52 -1.24
C LEU A 156 -6.88 -1.86 -2.40
N TYR A 157 -7.12 -0.56 -2.60
CA TYR A 157 -6.51 0.22 -3.67
C TYR A 157 -4.98 0.29 -3.56
N VAL A 158 -4.43 0.66 -2.41
CA VAL A 158 -2.97 0.76 -2.26
C VAL A 158 -2.29 -0.60 -2.33
N ARG A 159 -2.95 -1.67 -1.83
CA ARG A 159 -2.42 -3.03 -1.99
C ARG A 159 -2.45 -3.48 -3.44
N ALA A 160 -3.48 -3.13 -4.21
CA ALA A 160 -3.54 -3.39 -5.63
C ALA A 160 -2.44 -2.62 -6.38
N LEU A 161 -2.19 -1.34 -6.07
CA LEU A 161 -1.10 -0.55 -6.64
C LEU A 161 0.28 -1.15 -6.35
N VAL A 162 0.54 -1.53 -5.10
CA VAL A 162 1.81 -2.16 -4.71
C VAL A 162 1.95 -3.52 -5.41
N SER A 163 0.86 -4.28 -5.50
CA SER A 163 0.83 -5.58 -6.17
C SER A 163 1.04 -5.48 -7.67
N SER A 164 0.55 -4.42 -8.32
CA SER A 164 0.75 -4.14 -9.74
C SER A 164 2.07 -3.44 -10.04
N GLU A 165 2.90 -3.14 -9.04
CA GLU A 165 4.14 -2.35 -9.21
C GLU A 165 3.85 -0.96 -9.78
N TRP A 166 2.80 -0.33 -9.26
CA TRP A 166 2.34 0.99 -9.67
C TRP A 166 1.93 1.05 -11.15
N GLN A 167 1.58 -0.10 -11.74
CA GLN A 167 0.90 -0.21 -13.03
C GLN A 167 -0.62 -0.14 -12.83
N ASP A 168 -1.38 -0.47 -13.88
CA ASP A 168 -2.83 -0.44 -13.86
C ASP A 168 -3.44 -1.31 -12.74
N VAL A 169 -4.48 -0.76 -12.13
CA VAL A 169 -5.36 -1.44 -11.18
C VAL A 169 -6.75 -1.58 -11.79
N PRO A 170 -7.60 -2.50 -11.30
CA PRO A 170 -8.95 -2.67 -11.81
C PRO A 170 -9.74 -1.34 -11.85
N HIS A 171 -10.43 -1.10 -12.96
CA HIS A 171 -11.13 0.17 -13.22
C HIS A 171 -12.21 0.45 -12.18
N ASP A 172 -12.94 -0.58 -11.76
CA ASP A 172 -13.93 -0.53 -10.69
C ASP A 172 -13.32 -0.08 -9.36
N LEU A 173 -12.14 -0.56 -9.00
CA LEU A 173 -11.45 -0.14 -7.78
C LEU A 173 -10.99 1.32 -7.86
N ARG A 174 -10.49 1.76 -9.03
CA ARG A 174 -10.18 3.18 -9.27
C ARG A 174 -11.44 4.05 -9.21
N GLN A 175 -12.57 3.57 -9.73
CA GLN A 175 -13.84 4.27 -9.66
C GLN A 175 -14.31 4.41 -8.20
N GLN A 176 -14.24 3.34 -7.39
CA GLN A 176 -14.59 3.38 -5.97
C GLN A 176 -13.73 4.41 -5.20
N MET A 177 -12.43 4.52 -5.50
CA MET A 177 -11.60 5.58 -4.93
C MET A 177 -12.15 6.99 -5.24
N HIS A 178 -12.63 7.23 -6.46
CA HIS A 178 -13.23 8.51 -6.84
C HIS A 178 -14.63 8.74 -6.24
N GLU A 179 -15.31 7.70 -5.77
CA GLU A 179 -16.60 7.81 -5.09
C GLU A 179 -16.41 8.26 -3.63
N HIS A 180 -15.30 7.89 -2.99
CA HIS A 180 -15.00 8.21 -1.59
C HIS A 180 -14.04 9.39 -1.40
N PHE A 181 -13.10 9.59 -2.32
CA PHE A 181 -12.00 10.54 -2.15
C PHE A 181 -11.93 11.56 -3.27
N THR A 182 -11.56 12.79 -2.90
CA THR A 182 -11.20 13.82 -3.87
C THR A 182 -9.91 13.46 -4.60
N TRP A 183 -9.69 14.07 -5.78
CA TRP A 183 -8.43 13.94 -6.51
C TRP A 183 -7.19 14.26 -5.67
N ARG A 184 -7.30 15.21 -4.74
CA ARG A 184 -6.19 15.58 -3.87
C ARG A 184 -5.89 14.48 -2.85
N GLU A 185 -6.92 13.94 -2.21
CA GLU A 185 -6.78 12.85 -1.23
C GLU A 185 -6.23 11.59 -1.91
N ILE A 186 -6.71 11.25 -3.11
CA ILE A 186 -6.15 10.12 -3.89
C ILE A 186 -4.66 10.33 -4.16
N ASN A 187 -4.26 11.53 -4.59
CA ASN A 187 -2.84 11.83 -4.81
C ASN A 187 -2.02 11.74 -3.51
N ASP A 188 -2.55 12.22 -2.38
CA ASP A 188 -1.87 12.12 -1.09
C ASP A 188 -1.75 10.65 -0.62
N ILE A 189 -2.80 9.83 -0.82
CA ILE A 189 -2.83 8.38 -0.54
C ILE A 189 -1.80 7.64 -1.40
N GLU A 190 -1.76 7.92 -2.71
CA GLU A 190 -0.79 7.29 -3.61
C GLU A 190 0.65 7.71 -3.26
N LEU A 191 0.88 8.98 -2.97
CA LEU A 191 2.20 9.50 -2.62
C LEU A 191 2.73 8.88 -1.32
N ILE A 192 1.87 8.74 -0.31
CA ILE A 192 2.26 8.20 0.98
C ILE A 192 2.50 6.68 0.88
N ALA A 193 1.65 5.96 0.15
CA ALA A 193 1.84 4.53 -0.13
C ALA A 193 3.10 4.28 -0.99
N ASN A 194 3.39 5.13 -1.98
CA ASN A 194 4.61 5.00 -2.80
C ASN A 194 5.88 5.30 -2.00
N SER A 195 5.80 6.24 -1.07
CA SER A 195 6.89 6.54 -0.13
C SER A 195 7.14 5.39 0.83
N MET A 196 6.08 4.73 1.28
CA MET A 196 6.18 3.51 2.09
C MET A 196 6.81 2.37 1.31
N ASP A 197 6.32 2.09 0.11
CA ASP A 197 6.84 1.04 -0.76
C ASP A 197 8.34 1.20 -1.05
N PHE A 198 8.77 2.42 -1.33
CA PHE A 198 10.19 2.77 -1.46
C PHE A 198 11.00 2.46 -0.17
N GLY A 199 10.49 2.88 0.99
CA GLY A 199 11.13 2.63 2.28
C GLY A 199 11.20 1.13 2.62
N ASN A 200 10.13 0.39 2.34
CA ASN A 200 10.06 -1.05 2.53
C ASN A 200 11.10 -1.79 1.70
N ARG A 201 11.20 -1.47 0.41
CA ARG A 201 12.19 -2.10 -0.47
C ARG A 201 13.62 -1.84 0.00
N GLY A 202 13.92 -0.63 0.47
CA GLY A 202 15.24 -0.33 1.06
C GLY A 202 15.53 -1.15 2.33
N ALA A 203 14.58 -1.25 3.26
CA ALA A 203 14.71 -2.09 4.45
C ALA A 203 14.85 -3.58 4.10
N ASN A 204 14.14 -4.03 3.07
CA ASN A 204 14.23 -5.39 2.56
C ASN A 204 15.61 -5.68 1.92
N THR A 205 16.22 -4.72 1.20
CA THR A 205 17.59 -4.86 0.69
C THR A 205 18.61 -5.01 1.81
N TRP A 206 18.45 -4.29 2.92
CA TRP A 206 19.29 -4.50 4.10
C TRP A 206 19.06 -5.88 4.73
N ASP A 207 17.81 -6.34 4.79
CA ASP A 207 17.50 -7.69 5.25
C ASP A 207 18.08 -8.78 4.34
N ALA A 208 18.20 -8.53 3.04
CA ALA A 208 18.83 -9.46 2.10
C ALA A 208 20.31 -9.71 2.46
N MET A 209 21.03 -8.69 2.93
CA MET A 209 22.39 -8.87 3.47
C MET A 209 22.40 -9.81 4.68
N HIS A 210 21.48 -9.60 5.63
CA HIS A 210 21.37 -10.49 6.80
C HIS A 210 21.02 -11.92 6.42
N ALA A 211 20.18 -12.12 5.40
CA ALA A 211 19.85 -13.44 4.88
C ALA A 211 21.07 -14.09 4.18
N ARG A 212 21.82 -13.33 3.38
CA ARG A 212 23.08 -13.77 2.76
C ARG A 212 24.12 -14.20 3.79
N LEU A 213 24.30 -13.45 4.87
CA LEU A 213 25.20 -13.81 5.97
C LEU A 213 24.81 -15.12 6.68
N LYS A 214 23.55 -15.55 6.55
CA LYS A 214 23.03 -16.83 7.04
C LYS A 214 23.03 -17.93 5.98
N GLY A 215 23.62 -17.69 4.81
CA GLY A 215 23.66 -18.64 3.70
C GLY A 215 22.35 -18.72 2.89
N GLN A 216 21.46 -17.75 3.04
CA GLN A 216 20.16 -17.69 2.36
C GLN A 216 20.03 -16.39 1.56
N PRO A 217 20.80 -16.19 0.47
CA PRO A 217 20.69 -14.98 -0.33
C PRO A 217 19.31 -14.86 -0.99
N MET A 218 18.76 -13.65 -1.06
CA MET A 218 17.51 -13.39 -1.77
C MET A 218 17.76 -13.33 -3.29
N GLU A 219 16.86 -13.92 -4.08
CA GLU A 219 17.01 -14.01 -5.54
C GLU A 219 16.94 -12.64 -6.23
N ASP A 220 16.21 -11.70 -5.64
CA ASP A 220 15.91 -10.39 -6.21
C ASP A 220 16.86 -9.28 -5.74
N SER A 221 18.00 -9.64 -5.12
CA SER A 221 18.98 -8.68 -4.58
C SER A 221 20.41 -8.92 -5.06
N ASP A 222 21.20 -7.84 -5.07
CA ASP A 222 22.62 -7.85 -5.45
C ASP A 222 23.52 -7.39 -4.29
N LEU A 223 24.75 -7.91 -4.25
CA LEU A 223 25.69 -7.66 -3.16
C LEU A 223 26.05 -6.17 -3.00
N VAL A 224 26.12 -5.40 -4.10
CA VAL A 224 26.48 -3.98 -4.04
C VAL A 224 25.38 -3.21 -3.32
N SER A 225 24.12 -3.47 -3.68
CA SER A 225 22.97 -2.86 -3.02
C SER A 225 22.84 -3.32 -1.56
N GLU A 226 23.01 -4.61 -1.27
CA GLU A 226 23.02 -5.14 0.10
C GLU A 226 24.05 -4.43 1.00
N VAL A 227 25.27 -4.24 0.50
CA VAL A 227 26.33 -3.51 1.22
C VAL A 227 25.96 -2.04 1.40
N PHE A 228 25.51 -1.37 0.33
CA PHE A 228 25.10 0.04 0.39
C PHE A 228 24.03 0.27 1.47
N PHE A 229 22.97 -0.54 1.48
CA PHE A 229 21.89 -0.42 2.47
C PHE A 229 22.33 -0.82 3.88
N SER A 230 23.29 -1.74 4.02
CA SER A 230 23.89 -2.08 5.31
C SER A 230 24.70 -0.94 5.94
N TYR A 231 25.18 0.02 5.14
CA TYR A 231 25.75 1.27 5.65
C TYR A 231 24.69 2.33 5.90
N LEU A 232 23.69 2.44 5.01
CA LEU A 232 22.69 3.50 5.06
C LEU A 232 21.68 3.34 6.22
N ILE A 233 21.21 2.12 6.47
CA ILE A 233 20.04 1.88 7.32
C ILE A 233 20.35 1.80 8.83
N PRO A 234 21.39 1.09 9.30
CA PRO A 234 21.64 0.94 10.74
C PRO A 234 21.74 2.26 11.53
N PRO A 235 22.33 3.36 11.00
CA PRO A 235 22.33 4.65 11.70
C PRO A 235 20.93 5.22 12.00
N LEU A 236 19.91 4.82 11.23
CA LEU A 236 18.53 5.30 11.39
C LEU A 236 17.78 4.58 12.52
N PHE A 237 18.16 3.33 12.82
CA PHE A 237 17.47 2.46 13.79
C PHE A 237 17.45 3.01 15.22
N PRO A 238 18.58 3.46 15.81
CA PRO A 238 18.59 4.00 17.16
C PRO A 238 17.63 5.18 17.35
N ASN A 239 17.53 6.05 16.34
CA ASN A 239 16.63 7.21 16.41
C ASN A 239 15.16 6.80 16.36
N ARG A 240 14.81 5.80 15.56
CA ARG A 240 13.44 5.24 15.51
C ARG A 240 13.08 4.56 16.83
N LEU A 241 13.96 3.71 17.38
CA LEU A 241 13.73 3.05 18.68
C LEU A 241 13.62 4.05 19.83
N ARG A 242 14.46 5.09 19.86
CA ARG A 242 14.33 6.18 20.84
C ARG A 242 13.02 6.94 20.69
N LYS A 243 12.54 7.17 19.46
CA LYS A 243 11.25 7.81 19.23
C LYS A 243 10.10 6.93 19.76
N VAL A 244 10.11 5.64 19.45
CA VAL A 244 9.11 4.68 19.99
C VAL A 244 9.15 4.65 21.51
N SER A 245 10.34 4.50 22.09
CA SER A 245 10.52 4.51 23.55
C SER A 245 9.96 5.77 24.20
N ARG A 246 10.22 6.96 23.64
CA ARG A 246 9.67 8.23 24.15
C ARG A 246 8.15 8.32 24.05
N LEU A 247 7.58 7.82 22.96
CA LEU A 247 6.13 7.93 22.70
C LEU A 247 5.30 6.90 23.46
N THR A 248 5.86 5.73 23.73
CA THR A 248 5.15 4.60 24.36
C THR A 248 5.51 4.42 25.84
N GLY A 249 6.57 5.07 26.32
CA GLY A 249 7.06 4.94 27.69
C GLY A 249 7.90 3.68 27.97
N ILE A 250 8.04 2.77 26.99
CA ILE A 250 8.86 1.56 27.13
C ILE A 250 10.34 1.87 27.00
N SER A 251 11.21 0.99 27.50
CA SER A 251 12.66 1.16 27.34
C SER A 251 13.12 0.94 25.88
N VAL A 252 14.27 1.48 25.49
CA VAL A 252 14.85 1.23 24.15
C VAL A 252 15.15 -0.25 23.93
N LEU A 253 15.56 -0.97 24.99
CA LEU A 253 15.83 -2.41 24.94
C LEU A 253 14.53 -3.19 24.70
N GLU A 254 13.46 -2.84 25.41
CA GLU A 254 12.14 -3.44 25.25
C GLU A 254 11.56 -3.15 23.86
N ALA A 255 11.71 -1.93 23.34
CA ALA A 255 11.33 -1.60 21.97
C ALA A 255 12.10 -2.48 20.94
N ALA A 256 13.39 -2.73 21.16
CA ALA A 256 14.19 -3.61 20.32
C ALA A 256 13.75 -5.08 20.43
N GLN A 257 13.43 -5.56 21.63
CA GLN A 257 12.91 -6.91 21.86
C GLN A 257 11.54 -7.10 21.18
N ASN A 258 10.62 -6.15 21.35
CA ASN A 258 9.31 -6.17 20.70
C ASN A 258 9.44 -6.21 19.18
N LEU A 259 10.35 -5.43 18.60
CA LEU A 259 10.63 -5.47 17.17
C LEU A 259 11.14 -6.84 16.70
N VAL A 260 12.07 -7.46 17.45
CA VAL A 260 12.59 -8.79 17.11
C VAL A 260 11.48 -9.84 17.19
N SER A 261 10.67 -9.82 18.24
CA SER A 261 9.52 -10.73 18.42
C SER A 261 8.49 -10.54 17.30
N HIS A 262 8.16 -9.29 16.97
CA HIS A 262 7.24 -8.96 15.88
C HIS A 262 7.75 -9.51 14.55
N ARG A 263 9.03 -9.31 14.22
CA ARG A 263 9.63 -9.85 13.01
C ARG A 263 9.49 -11.38 12.93
N GLN A 264 9.68 -12.09 14.04
CA GLN A 264 9.53 -13.54 14.09
C GLN A 264 8.08 -13.98 13.89
N GLN A 265 7.12 -13.28 14.49
CA GLN A 265 5.68 -13.55 14.28
C GLN A 265 5.26 -13.25 12.84
N PHE A 266 5.63 -12.08 12.32
CA PHE A 266 5.33 -11.64 10.96
C PHE A 266 5.83 -12.65 9.92
N ASN A 267 7.08 -13.10 10.05
CA ASN A 267 7.65 -14.10 9.14
C ASN A 267 6.94 -15.47 9.23
N ARG A 268 6.35 -15.82 10.39
CA ARG A 268 5.55 -17.05 10.53
C ARG A 268 4.20 -16.93 9.84
N GLN A 269 3.56 -15.76 9.92
CA GLN A 269 2.29 -15.48 9.23
C GLN A 269 2.46 -15.41 7.71
N ALA A 270 3.62 -14.94 7.25
CA ALA A 270 3.95 -14.82 5.84
C ALA A 270 4.44 -16.12 5.17
N ALA A 271 4.80 -17.14 5.96
CA ALA A 271 5.21 -18.41 5.40
C ALA A 271 4.01 -19.03 4.67
N PRO A 272 4.16 -19.49 3.40
CA PRO A 272 3.09 -20.22 2.74
C PRO A 272 2.72 -21.38 3.65
N THR A 273 1.45 -21.49 4.00
CA THR A 273 0.91 -22.68 4.64
C THR A 273 1.22 -23.83 3.68
N GLY A 274 2.30 -24.56 3.93
CA GLY A 274 2.68 -25.68 3.10
C GLY A 274 1.46 -26.57 2.96
N ASP A 275 1.08 -26.89 1.72
CA ASP A 275 0.01 -27.82 1.40
C ASP A 275 0.14 -29.01 2.34
N SER A 276 -0.80 -29.10 3.29
CA SER A 276 -0.94 -30.25 4.17
C SER A 276 -1.42 -31.38 3.27
N GLN A 277 -0.48 -32.07 2.63
CA GLN A 277 -0.73 -33.34 1.94
C GLN A 277 -1.01 -34.44 2.96
#